data_AF-A0A6L9IJC6-F1
#
_entry.id   AF-A0A6L9IJC6-F1
#
_cell.length_a   1.000
_cell.length_b   1.000
_cell.length_c   1.000
_cell.angle_alpha   90.00
_cell.angle_beta   90.00
_cell.angle_gamma   90.00
#
_symmetry.space_group_name_H-M   'P 1'
#
loop_
_entity.id
_entity.type
_entity.pdbx_description
1 polymer ?
#
loop_
_entity_poly.entity_id
_entity_poly.type
_entity_poly.pdbx_seq_one_letter_code
_entity_poly.pdbx_strand_id
1 'polypeptide(L)'
;DRQLDPPDTDVVRWQFAGPIFEHDPTHAPASYQRHSIGAELIGADGAAADAEIAALCALGAITQGAGGSALVIGHMQLTRQVIGRFKLDKRTERWLLGQLPALHDPAQGKRYITDQLDKLLLRDARLPSSGRVDSSPPADDSAQRLVASLLESTQRGTTMGGRTRADIARRLLQKQLRTAHRDQITAAVDLLAEWSALRGDAAAVFAAAAEIIGADQAGQAILDSWRRVIALLGAYGVPPAQIKLWPGMARNWDYYTGLVFDLFSADGNLIGGGGRYDELIKLLGGPQTAAAGFAYYTEPLLAALNADDDQAPLEIYISPADTDAASAQTVSWAQTLRARGLMVIMETHTGSDRPMSLITEADGSIRWGTQTFSSTQVDDLITALEHAHYAD
;
A
#
# COMPACT_ATOMS: atom_id res chain seq x y z
N ASP A 1 9.78 33.30 -23.62
CA ASP A 1 9.16 33.27 -22.29
C ASP A 1 7.66 33.52 -22.38
N ARG A 2 6.87 32.49 -22.70
CA ARG A 2 5.48 32.44 -22.23
C ARG A 2 5.55 31.68 -20.92
N GLN A 3 5.45 32.42 -19.83
CA GLN A 3 5.15 31.87 -18.52
C GLN A 3 3.77 31.21 -18.68
N LEU A 4 3.76 29.88 -18.84
CA LEU A 4 2.53 29.12 -18.73
C LEU A 4 2.10 29.30 -17.28
N ASP A 5 1.02 30.03 -17.04
CA ASP A 5 0.33 29.95 -15.75
C ASP A 5 0.12 28.45 -15.45
N PRO A 6 0.38 27.98 -14.21
CA PRO A 6 0.12 26.60 -13.88
C PRO A 6 -1.37 26.35 -14.18
N PRO A 7 -1.72 25.32 -14.97
CA PRO A 7 -3.12 24.99 -15.17
C PRO A 7 -3.75 24.80 -13.79
N ASP A 8 -4.93 25.37 -13.57
CA ASP A 8 -5.80 25.01 -12.46
C ASP A 8 -5.80 23.48 -12.41
N THR A 9 -5.12 22.90 -11.41
CA THR A 9 -5.10 21.45 -11.26
C THR A 9 -6.45 21.07 -10.68
N ASP A 10 -7.46 20.95 -11.54
CA ASP A 10 -8.75 20.40 -11.19
C ASP A 10 -8.54 19.11 -10.40
N VAL A 11 -9.19 19.02 -9.25
CA VAL A 11 -9.15 17.80 -8.44
C VAL A 11 -9.87 16.71 -9.21
N VAL A 12 -9.16 15.65 -9.58
CA VAL A 12 -9.72 14.50 -10.30
C VAL A 12 -9.72 13.26 -9.42
N ARG A 13 -10.78 12.47 -9.55
CA ARG A 13 -10.97 11.16 -8.90
C ARG A 13 -11.13 10.11 -9.98
N TRP A 14 -10.16 9.25 -10.12
CA TRP A 14 -10.17 8.16 -11.10
C TRP A 14 -10.27 6.82 -10.40
N GLN A 15 -10.85 5.86 -11.09
CA GLN A 15 -10.82 4.45 -10.70
C GLN A 15 -10.29 3.62 -11.86
N PHE A 16 -9.70 2.48 -11.55
CA PHE A 16 -9.26 1.52 -12.54
C PHE A 16 -9.61 0.10 -12.10
N ALA A 17 -9.83 -0.76 -13.08
CA ALA A 17 -9.99 -2.20 -12.91
C ALA A 17 -9.44 -2.86 -14.16
N GLY A 18 -8.41 -3.70 -14.02
CA GLY A 18 -7.79 -4.30 -15.19
C GLY A 18 -6.60 -5.21 -14.90
N PRO A 19 -6.13 -5.92 -15.93
CA PRO A 19 -4.93 -6.73 -15.82
C PRO A 19 -3.68 -5.85 -15.66
N ILE A 20 -2.82 -6.23 -14.73
CA ILE A 20 -1.45 -5.73 -14.57
C ILE A 20 -0.48 -6.87 -14.84
N PHE A 21 0.72 -6.52 -15.29
CA PHE A 21 1.74 -7.51 -15.65
C PHE A 21 2.98 -7.33 -14.79
N GLU A 22 3.45 -8.43 -14.21
CA GLU A 22 4.64 -8.46 -13.36
C GLU A 22 5.56 -9.57 -13.83
N HIS A 23 6.85 -9.26 -13.90
CA HIS A 23 7.88 -10.26 -14.11
C HIS A 23 8.60 -10.50 -12.79
N ASP A 24 8.11 -11.49 -12.01
CA ASP A 24 8.80 -11.96 -10.81
C ASP A 24 9.61 -13.22 -11.15
N PRO A 25 10.95 -13.12 -11.29
CA PRO A 25 11.80 -14.26 -11.60
C PRO A 25 11.93 -15.26 -10.44
N THR A 26 11.43 -14.94 -9.24
CA THR A 26 11.55 -15.77 -8.03
C THR A 26 10.33 -16.67 -7.77
N HIS A 27 9.18 -16.37 -8.40
CA HIS A 27 7.95 -17.15 -8.28
C HIS A 27 7.64 -17.88 -9.59
N ALA A 28 8.20 -19.09 -9.77
CA ALA A 28 7.84 -19.98 -10.88
C ALA A 28 6.83 -21.06 -10.42
N PRO A 29 5.66 -21.27 -11.09
CA PRO A 29 5.07 -20.49 -12.18
C PRO A 29 3.90 -19.65 -11.64
N ALA A 30 4.17 -18.47 -11.08
CA ALA A 30 3.10 -17.51 -10.80
C ALA A 30 2.72 -16.80 -12.11
N SER A 31 1.43 -16.54 -12.32
CA SER A 31 0.93 -15.89 -13.53
C SER A 31 1.62 -14.53 -13.73
N TYR A 32 2.09 -14.26 -14.95
CA TYR A 32 2.65 -12.95 -15.35
C TYR A 32 1.59 -11.84 -15.39
N GLN A 33 0.34 -12.20 -15.16
CA GLN A 33 -0.81 -11.32 -15.18
C GLN A 33 -1.56 -11.48 -13.85
N ARG A 34 -1.90 -10.35 -13.24
CA ARG A 34 -2.80 -10.26 -12.08
C ARG A 34 -3.88 -9.24 -12.38
N HIS A 35 -5.00 -9.28 -11.65
CA HIS A 35 -5.99 -8.22 -11.73
C HIS A 35 -5.78 -7.20 -10.61
N SER A 36 -5.91 -5.92 -10.91
CA SER A 36 -5.88 -4.88 -9.89
C SER A 36 -7.03 -3.91 -10.08
N ILE A 37 -7.61 -3.51 -8.95
CA ILE A 37 -8.71 -2.58 -8.85
C ILE A 37 -8.29 -1.51 -7.86
N GLY A 38 -8.51 -0.24 -8.18
CA GLY A 38 -8.06 0.84 -7.32
C GLY A 38 -8.63 2.19 -7.70
N ALA A 39 -8.19 3.21 -6.97
CA ALA A 39 -8.60 4.58 -7.19
C ALA A 39 -7.45 5.55 -6.93
N GLU A 40 -7.49 6.67 -7.65
CA GLU A 40 -6.51 7.75 -7.61
C GLU A 40 -7.22 9.09 -7.39
N LEU A 41 -6.70 9.87 -6.45
CA LEU A 41 -7.10 11.25 -6.16
C LEU A 41 -5.91 12.16 -6.48
N ILE A 42 -6.04 12.97 -7.52
CA ILE A 42 -4.98 13.84 -8.04
C ILE A 42 -5.43 15.28 -7.91
N GLY A 43 -4.53 16.16 -7.46
CA GLY A 43 -4.77 17.59 -7.27
C GLY A 43 -5.26 17.97 -5.87
N ALA A 44 -5.45 17.01 -4.96
CA ALA A 44 -5.87 17.26 -3.58
C ALA A 44 -4.81 16.82 -2.55
N ASP A 45 -4.55 17.69 -1.57
CA ASP A 45 -3.59 17.47 -0.49
C ASP A 45 -4.24 17.40 0.90
N GLY A 46 -3.38 17.14 1.90
CA GLY A 46 -3.76 17.16 3.30
C GLY A 46 -4.61 15.99 3.79
N ALA A 47 -4.97 16.07 5.07
CA ALA A 47 -5.59 14.98 5.82
C ALA A 47 -6.95 14.52 5.25
N ALA A 48 -7.70 15.40 4.59
CA ALA A 48 -9.00 15.05 4.00
C ALA A 48 -8.85 14.11 2.80
N ALA A 49 -7.93 14.43 1.89
CA ALA A 49 -7.62 13.60 0.73
C ALA A 49 -7.04 12.23 1.14
N ASP A 50 -6.14 12.24 2.13
CA ASP A 50 -5.55 11.02 2.67
C ASP A 50 -6.59 10.11 3.32
N ALA A 51 -7.49 10.68 4.12
CA ALA A 51 -8.57 9.93 4.77
C ALA A 51 -9.59 9.40 3.78
N GLU A 52 -9.94 10.16 2.74
CA GLU A 52 -10.88 9.73 1.69
C GLU A 52 -10.37 8.46 0.99
N ILE A 53 -9.11 8.47 0.54
CA ILE A 53 -8.48 7.33 -0.15
C ILE A 53 -8.34 6.11 0.76
N ALA A 54 -7.88 6.30 2.00
CA ALA A 54 -7.72 5.20 2.95
C ALA A 54 -9.09 4.63 3.40
N ALA A 55 -10.11 5.47 3.60
CA ALA A 55 -11.46 5.04 3.94
C ALA A 55 -12.10 4.27 2.78
N LEU A 56 -11.98 4.77 1.54
CA LEU A 56 -12.51 4.08 0.37
C LEU A 56 -11.90 2.68 0.22
N CYS A 57 -10.59 2.53 0.45
CA CYS A 57 -9.92 1.24 0.46
C CYS A 57 -10.43 0.30 1.56
N ALA A 58 -10.57 0.77 2.80
CA ALA A 58 -11.03 -0.08 3.90
C ALA A 58 -12.52 -0.45 3.77
N LEU A 59 -13.39 0.54 3.56
CA LEU A 59 -14.84 0.33 3.46
C LEU A 59 -15.22 -0.46 2.22
N GLY A 60 -14.51 -0.28 1.10
CA GLY A 60 -14.72 -1.09 -0.10
C GLY A 60 -14.53 -2.58 0.19
N ALA A 61 -13.45 -2.96 0.86
CA ALA A 61 -13.21 -4.36 1.21
C ALA A 61 -14.23 -4.90 2.23
N ILE A 62 -14.56 -4.12 3.26
CA ILE A 62 -15.56 -4.49 4.28
C ILE A 62 -16.93 -4.76 3.62
N THR A 63 -17.34 -3.90 2.67
CA THR A 63 -18.63 -4.02 1.96
C THR A 63 -18.68 -5.26 1.08
N GLN A 64 -17.54 -5.75 0.59
CA GLN A 64 -17.44 -6.98 -0.21
C GLN A 64 -17.35 -8.26 0.64
N GLY A 65 -17.44 -8.16 1.97
CA GLY A 65 -17.40 -9.31 2.88
C GLY A 65 -16.07 -9.51 3.62
N ALA A 66 -15.05 -8.68 3.40
CA ALA A 66 -13.81 -8.70 4.17
C ALA A 66 -13.93 -7.94 5.51
N GLY A 67 -15.00 -8.20 6.28
CA GLY A 67 -15.35 -7.47 7.49
C GLY A 67 -14.35 -7.61 8.65
N GLY A 68 -13.47 -8.62 8.62
CA GLY A 68 -12.38 -8.80 9.58
C GLY A 68 -11.06 -8.14 9.18
N SER A 69 -11.03 -7.34 8.12
CA SER A 69 -9.80 -6.71 7.63
C SER A 69 -9.26 -5.62 8.57
N ALA A 70 -7.95 -5.39 8.53
CA ALA A 70 -7.24 -4.40 9.32
C ALA A 70 -6.50 -3.41 8.41
N LEU A 71 -6.78 -2.12 8.59
CA LEU A 71 -6.09 -1.01 7.93
C LEU A 71 -4.89 -0.58 8.79
N VAL A 72 -3.68 -0.91 8.35
CA VAL A 72 -2.42 -0.56 9.00
C VAL A 72 -1.86 0.69 8.33
N ILE A 73 -1.66 1.76 9.10
CA ILE A 73 -1.31 3.08 8.59
C ILE A 73 0.05 3.50 9.12
N GLY A 74 0.92 4.00 8.24
CA GLY A 74 2.21 4.62 8.54
C GLY A 74 2.33 6.01 7.93
N HIS A 75 3.48 6.66 8.14
CA HIS A 75 3.67 8.04 7.67
C HIS A 75 5.13 8.32 7.26
N MET A 76 5.41 8.26 5.95
CA MET A 76 6.77 8.41 5.42
C MET A 76 7.36 9.80 5.63
N GLN A 77 6.55 10.86 5.50
CA GLN A 77 7.00 12.23 5.79
C GLN A 77 7.49 12.37 7.24
N LEU A 78 6.79 11.75 8.20
CA LEU A 78 7.12 11.84 9.61
C LEU A 78 8.37 11.03 9.92
N THR A 79 8.54 9.85 9.33
CA THR A 79 9.77 9.06 9.40
C THR A 79 10.98 9.87 8.89
N ARG A 80 10.85 10.55 7.75
CA ARG A 80 11.90 11.44 7.23
C ARG A 80 12.17 12.61 8.17
N GLN A 81 11.12 13.24 8.72
CA GLN A 81 11.25 14.35 9.67
C GLN A 81 12.02 13.93 10.94
N VAL A 82 11.72 12.74 11.47
CA VAL A 82 12.38 12.19 12.66
C VAL A 82 13.87 11.95 12.38
N ILE A 83 14.25 11.42 11.21
CA ILE A 83 15.66 11.24 10.82
C ILE A 83 16.34 12.58 10.50
N GLY A 84 15.60 13.56 9.97
CA GLY A 84 16.13 14.85 9.55
C GLY A 84 16.89 15.62 10.64
N ARG A 85 16.57 15.35 11.93
CA ARG A 85 17.29 15.92 13.08
C ARG A 85 18.78 15.56 13.10
N PHE A 86 19.17 14.43 12.49
CA PHE A 86 20.55 14.00 12.38
C PHE A 86 21.30 14.69 11.24
N LYS A 87 20.66 15.51 10.38
CA LYS A 87 21.35 16.27 9.32
C LYS A 87 22.31 15.43 8.46
N LEU A 88 21.91 14.19 8.17
CA LEU A 88 22.66 13.30 7.30
C LEU A 88 22.69 13.87 5.87
N ASP A 89 23.73 13.57 5.11
CA ASP A 89 23.72 13.86 3.69
C ASP A 89 22.66 13.00 2.97
N LYS A 90 22.12 13.49 1.86
CA LYS A 90 21.01 12.84 1.13
C LYS A 90 21.29 11.38 0.76
N ARG A 91 22.55 11.03 0.48
CA ARG A 91 22.91 9.65 0.10
C ARG A 91 22.84 8.73 1.32
N THR A 92 23.38 9.17 2.45
CA THR A 92 23.33 8.42 3.71
C THR A 92 21.90 8.29 4.22
N GLU A 93 21.10 9.36 4.16
CA GLU A 93 19.67 9.34 4.51
C GLU A 93 18.88 8.34 3.64
N ARG A 94 19.05 8.40 2.31
CA ARG A 94 18.45 7.46 1.34
C ARG A 94 18.87 6.02 1.62
N TRP A 95 20.15 5.79 1.89
CA TRP A 95 20.64 4.46 2.22
C TRP A 95 19.99 3.92 3.50
N LEU A 96 19.93 4.75 4.54
CA LEU A 96 19.36 4.40 5.85
C LEU A 96 17.86 4.11 5.77
N LEU A 97 17.09 4.95 5.07
CA LEU A 97 15.67 4.71 4.80
C LEU A 97 15.45 3.41 4.01
N GLY A 98 16.36 3.08 3.08
CA GLY A 98 16.35 1.79 2.39
C GLY A 98 16.60 0.57 3.28
N GLN A 99 17.09 0.77 4.51
CA GLN A 99 17.24 -0.30 5.50
C GLN A 99 16.03 -0.44 6.43
N LEU A 100 15.02 0.41 6.32
CA LEU A 100 13.85 0.40 7.21
C LEU A 100 13.15 -0.97 7.30
N PRO A 101 13.01 -1.77 6.21
CA PRO A 101 12.45 -3.12 6.31
C PRO A 101 13.27 -4.07 7.20
N ALA A 102 14.60 -3.90 7.24
CA ALA A 102 15.46 -4.73 8.09
C ALA A 102 15.22 -4.46 9.58
N LEU A 103 14.72 -3.27 9.94
CA LEU A 103 14.41 -2.88 11.31
C LEU A 103 13.07 -3.41 11.83
N HIS A 104 12.31 -4.14 11.01
CA HIS A 104 11.11 -4.86 11.48
C HIS A 104 11.46 -6.00 12.44
N ASP A 105 12.69 -6.53 12.39
CA ASP A 105 13.31 -7.31 13.47
C ASP A 105 14.43 -6.46 14.08
N PRO A 106 14.18 -5.74 15.20
CA PRO A 106 15.16 -4.82 15.76
C PRO A 106 16.47 -5.48 16.19
N ALA A 107 16.43 -6.74 16.64
CA ALA A 107 17.59 -7.43 17.17
C ALA A 107 18.56 -7.86 16.06
N GLN A 108 18.03 -8.38 14.96
CA GLN A 108 18.83 -8.77 13.79
C GLN A 108 19.12 -7.58 12.87
N GLY A 109 18.15 -6.70 12.68
CA GLY A 109 18.21 -5.53 11.80
C GLY A 109 19.30 -4.55 12.18
N LYS A 110 19.39 -4.16 13.46
CA LYS A 110 20.45 -3.25 13.92
C LYS A 110 21.84 -3.80 13.66
N ARG A 111 22.05 -5.09 13.91
CA ARG A 111 23.33 -5.77 13.65
C ARG A 111 23.67 -5.75 12.17
N TYR A 112 22.72 -6.15 11.33
CA TYR A 112 22.88 -6.13 9.88
C TYR A 112 23.24 -4.74 9.36
N ILE A 113 22.51 -3.69 9.78
CA ILE A 113 22.75 -2.32 9.32
C ILE A 113 24.11 -1.81 9.79
N THR A 114 24.51 -2.13 11.03
CA THR A 114 25.82 -1.75 11.56
C THR A 114 26.96 -2.40 10.76
N ASP A 115 26.83 -3.69 10.42
CA ASP A 115 27.80 -4.39 9.57
C ASP A 115 27.88 -3.80 8.15
N GLN A 116 26.74 -3.38 7.58
CA GLN A 116 26.70 -2.70 6.27
C GLN A 116 27.32 -1.29 6.34
N LEU A 117 27.06 -0.55 7.41
CA LEU A 117 27.66 0.75 7.67
C LEU A 117 29.20 0.64 7.71
N ASP A 118 29.71 -0.35 8.43
CA ASP A 118 31.16 -0.57 8.54
C ASP A 118 31.78 -0.87 7.16
N LYS A 119 31.12 -1.66 6.31
CA LYS A 119 31.57 -1.90 4.93
C LYS A 119 31.55 -0.63 4.08
N LEU A 120 30.52 0.19 4.22
CA LEU A 120 30.36 1.45 3.49
C LEU A 120 31.47 2.45 3.86
N LEU A 121 31.70 2.63 5.15
CA LEU A 121 32.75 3.52 5.68
C LEU A 121 34.17 3.00 5.36
N LEU A 122 34.38 1.67 5.33
CA LEU A 122 35.65 1.06 4.92
C LEU A 122 35.93 1.23 3.42
N ARG A 123 34.90 1.30 2.56
CA ARG A 123 35.05 1.51 1.12
C ARG A 123 35.53 2.93 0.81
N ASP A 124 34.97 3.92 1.50
CA ASP A 124 35.40 5.33 1.36
C ASP A 124 36.82 5.55 1.89
N ALA A 125 37.33 4.68 2.76
CA ALA A 125 38.71 4.72 3.24
C ALA A 125 39.76 4.18 2.25
N ARG A 126 39.36 3.40 1.24
CA ARG A 126 40.27 2.72 0.29
C ARG A 126 40.48 3.47 -1.04
N LEU A 127 39.74 4.53 -1.31
CA LEU A 127 39.95 5.36 -2.50
C LEU A 127 41.25 6.18 -2.33
N PRO A 128 42.28 6.00 -3.19
CA PRO A 128 43.46 6.84 -3.16
C PRO A 128 43.09 8.25 -3.63
N SER A 129 43.50 9.28 -2.90
CA SER A 129 43.49 10.67 -3.38
C SER A 129 44.61 10.88 -4.41
N SER A 130 44.66 10.08 -5.47
CA SER A 130 45.56 10.28 -6.61
C SER A 130 44.85 11.13 -7.67
N GLY A 131 44.63 12.38 -7.32
CA GLY A 131 44.11 13.40 -8.21
C GLY A 131 44.33 14.74 -7.55
N ARG A 132 45.18 15.58 -8.16
CA ARG A 132 45.20 17.02 -7.87
C ARG A 132 43.81 17.55 -8.19
N VAL A 133 42.93 17.60 -7.20
CA VAL A 133 41.68 18.34 -7.27
C VAL A 133 41.93 19.63 -6.51
N ASP A 134 42.07 20.70 -7.27
CA ASP A 134 41.92 22.06 -6.76
C ASP A 134 40.47 22.19 -6.29
N SER A 135 40.24 21.97 -5.00
CA SER A 135 38.94 22.14 -4.37
C SER A 135 39.18 22.70 -2.99
N SER A 136 38.91 24.00 -2.85
CA SER A 136 38.72 24.61 -1.55
C SER A 136 37.59 23.87 -0.83
N PRO A 137 37.80 23.33 0.38
CA PRO A 137 36.74 22.68 1.13
C PRO A 137 35.85 23.75 1.80
N PRO A 138 34.52 23.58 1.87
CA PRO A 138 33.70 24.43 2.71
C PRO A 138 33.83 23.98 4.17
N ALA A 139 34.09 24.97 5.05
CA ALA A 139 33.94 24.97 6.51
C ALA A 139 34.56 23.79 7.30
N ASP A 140 35.87 23.88 7.59
CA ASP A 140 36.38 24.09 8.97
C ASP A 140 37.90 24.39 8.94
N ASP A 141 38.26 25.46 8.22
CA ASP A 141 39.65 25.93 8.08
C ASP A 141 40.25 26.34 9.43
N SER A 142 39.40 26.66 10.41
CA SER A 142 39.79 27.06 11.76
C SER A 142 40.35 25.90 12.59
N ALA A 143 39.69 24.74 12.59
CA ALA A 143 40.14 23.56 13.32
C ALA A 143 41.42 22.97 12.73
N GLN A 144 41.55 22.96 11.40
CA GLN A 144 42.79 22.54 10.72
C GLN A 144 43.97 23.44 11.09
N ARG A 145 43.77 24.77 11.06
CA ARG A 145 44.81 25.74 11.43
C ARG A 145 45.15 25.68 12.92
N LEU A 146 44.18 25.47 13.80
CA LEU A 146 44.41 25.31 15.25
C LEU A 146 45.18 24.03 15.57
N VAL A 147 44.79 22.88 15.01
CA VAL A 147 45.50 21.61 15.19
C VAL A 147 46.90 21.68 14.57
N ALA A 148 47.05 22.29 13.39
CA ALA A 148 48.36 22.52 12.79
C ALA A 148 49.24 23.44 13.66
N SER A 149 48.69 24.55 14.17
CA SER A 149 49.39 25.50 15.04
C SER A 149 49.79 24.88 16.39
N LEU A 150 48.92 24.06 16.99
CA LEU A 150 49.23 23.29 18.20
C LEU A 150 50.34 22.26 17.95
N LEU A 151 50.32 21.57 16.80
CA LEU A 151 51.37 20.63 16.41
C LEU A 151 52.69 21.35 16.05
N GLU A 152 52.63 22.56 15.52
CA GLU A 152 53.80 23.43 15.25
C GLU A 152 54.45 23.94 16.54
N SER A 153 53.65 24.25 17.56
CA SER A 153 54.13 24.71 18.87
C SER A 153 54.98 23.68 19.63
N THR A 154 54.94 22.41 19.23
CA THR A 154 55.77 21.34 19.79
C THR A 154 57.11 21.22 19.02
N GLN A 155 58.20 21.71 19.63
CA GLN A 155 59.55 21.84 19.03
C GLN A 155 60.32 20.51 18.82
N ARG A 156 59.73 19.48 18.20
CA ARG A 156 60.48 18.28 17.73
C ARG A 156 60.11 17.89 16.30
N GLY A 157 60.83 18.47 15.34
CA GLY A 157 60.64 18.31 13.89
C GLY A 157 60.96 16.91 13.38
N THR A 158 60.17 16.45 12.40
CA THR A 158 60.22 15.17 11.68
C THR A 158 59.66 13.94 12.42
N THR A 159 58.52 13.43 11.95
CA THR A 159 58.10 12.06 12.25
C THR A 159 58.95 11.12 11.39
N MET A 160 59.53 10.07 11.99
CA MET A 160 60.48 9.09 11.42
C MET A 160 59.94 8.22 10.24
N GLY A 161 59.02 8.73 9.42
CA GLY A 161 58.29 7.94 8.41
C GLY A 161 57.74 8.72 7.22
N GLY A 162 58.47 9.72 6.72
CA GLY A 162 58.23 10.35 5.41
C GLY A 162 56.93 11.15 5.23
N ARG A 163 56.16 11.37 6.29
CA ARG A 163 54.87 12.10 6.26
C ARG A 163 55.03 13.48 6.89
N THR A 164 54.41 14.49 6.30
CA THR A 164 54.42 15.84 6.89
C THR A 164 53.45 15.93 8.07
N ARG A 165 53.67 16.88 9.00
CA ARG A 165 52.74 17.12 10.12
C ARG A 165 51.36 17.57 9.64
N ALA A 166 51.29 18.31 8.54
CA ALA A 166 50.03 18.67 7.88
C ALA A 166 49.28 17.42 7.41
N ASP A 167 49.98 16.41 6.90
CA ASP A 167 49.36 15.12 6.53
C ASP A 167 48.85 14.34 7.75
N ILE A 168 49.54 14.44 8.89
CA ILE A 168 49.10 13.84 10.15
C ILE A 168 47.87 14.56 10.69
N ALA A 169 47.88 15.89 10.75
CA ALA A 169 46.74 16.70 11.18
C ALA A 169 45.50 16.46 10.31
N ARG A 170 45.67 16.45 8.98
CA ARG A 170 44.60 16.16 8.02
C ARG A 170 44.01 14.76 8.24
N ARG A 171 44.84 13.74 8.48
CA ARG A 171 44.37 12.37 8.76
C ARG A 171 43.70 12.24 10.12
N LEU A 172 44.18 12.94 11.14
CA LEU A 172 43.54 12.97 12.46
C LEU A 172 42.17 13.63 12.39
N LEU A 173 42.04 14.75 11.69
CA LEU A 173 40.76 15.41 11.46
C LEU A 173 39.81 14.54 10.63
N GLN A 174 40.30 13.93 9.54
CA GLN A 174 39.51 12.97 8.77
C GLN A 174 39.06 11.77 9.60
N LYS A 175 39.91 11.27 10.52
CA LYS A 175 39.54 10.20 11.44
C LYS A 175 38.48 10.66 12.44
N GLN A 176 38.60 11.87 13.01
CA GLN A 176 37.60 12.44 13.90
C GLN A 176 36.26 12.69 13.21
N LEU A 177 36.26 13.28 12.01
CA LEU A 177 35.06 13.47 11.20
C LEU A 177 34.38 12.14 10.87
N ARG A 178 35.15 11.09 10.57
CA ARG A 178 34.61 9.73 10.36
C ARG A 178 33.97 9.14 11.62
N THR A 179 34.61 9.30 12.78
CA THR A 179 34.05 8.85 14.05
C THR A 179 32.76 9.60 14.37
N ALA A 180 32.74 10.92 14.21
CA ALA A 180 31.55 11.75 14.40
C ALA A 180 30.40 11.38 13.44
N HIS A 181 30.71 11.14 12.15
CA HIS A 181 29.73 10.65 11.18
C HIS A 181 29.18 9.28 11.56
N ARG A 182 30.04 8.36 12.04
CA ARG A 182 29.61 7.03 12.46
C ARG A 182 28.66 7.11 13.66
N ASP A 183 29.02 7.88 14.69
CA ASP A 183 28.20 8.04 15.89
C ASP A 183 26.83 8.65 15.55
N GLN A 184 26.81 9.63 14.64
CA GLN A 184 25.58 10.26 14.14
C GLN A 184 24.69 9.28 13.37
N ILE A 185 25.26 8.45 12.50
CA ILE A 185 24.50 7.43 11.75
C ILE A 185 24.01 6.33 12.69
N THR A 186 24.83 5.88 13.64
CA THR A 186 24.43 4.89 14.64
C THR A 186 23.26 5.40 15.49
N ALA A 187 23.30 6.64 15.95
CA ALA A 187 22.19 7.25 16.68
C ALA A 187 20.91 7.34 15.81
N ALA A 188 21.05 7.59 14.51
CA ALA A 188 19.92 7.57 13.58
C ALA A 188 19.33 6.16 13.39
N VAL A 189 20.17 5.13 13.32
CA VAL A 189 19.74 3.72 13.28
C VAL A 189 19.01 3.34 14.57
N ASP A 190 19.52 3.77 15.73
CA ASP A 190 18.89 3.49 17.01
C ASP A 190 17.50 4.12 17.12
N LEU A 191 17.38 5.40 16.74
CA LEU A 191 16.11 6.11 16.71
C LEU A 191 15.12 5.46 15.72
N LEU A 192 15.60 5.07 14.54
CA LEU A 192 14.75 4.40 13.56
C LEU A 192 14.25 3.05 14.03
N ALA A 193 15.06 2.30 14.76
CA ALA A 193 14.62 1.03 15.31
C ALA A 193 13.57 1.21 16.40
N GLU A 194 13.71 2.23 17.24
CA GLU A 194 12.68 2.62 18.21
C GLU A 194 11.39 3.05 17.50
N TRP A 195 11.51 3.88 16.47
CA TRP A 195 10.41 4.34 15.62
C TRP A 195 9.69 3.18 14.92
N SER A 196 10.43 2.22 14.37
CA SER A 196 9.88 1.04 13.69
C SER A 196 9.26 0.02 14.65
N ALA A 197 9.63 0.05 15.93
CA ALA A 197 9.02 -0.78 16.96
C ALA A 197 7.64 -0.24 17.41
N LEU A 198 7.31 1.02 17.12
CA LEU A 198 5.99 1.57 17.42
C LEU A 198 4.94 0.89 16.54
N ARG A 199 4.06 0.08 17.13
CA ARG A 199 2.95 -0.55 16.42
C ARG A 199 1.77 -0.82 17.35
N GLY A 200 0.56 -0.59 16.87
CA GLY A 200 -0.66 -0.95 17.61
C GLY A 200 -1.76 0.10 17.51
N ASP A 201 -2.47 0.31 18.61
CA ASP A 201 -3.62 1.22 18.66
C ASP A 201 -3.20 2.69 18.59
N ALA A 202 -4.06 3.50 17.97
CA ALA A 202 -3.75 4.89 17.64
C ALA A 202 -3.34 5.73 18.85
N ALA A 203 -4.04 5.61 19.98
CA ALA A 203 -3.76 6.39 21.18
C ALA A 203 -2.34 6.13 21.73
N ALA A 204 -1.95 4.86 21.84
CA ALA A 204 -0.64 4.47 22.35
C ALA A 204 0.48 4.89 21.39
N VAL A 205 0.31 4.64 20.09
CA VAL A 205 1.30 4.99 19.07
C VAL A 205 1.48 6.50 18.97
N PHE A 206 0.41 7.29 18.99
CA PHE A 206 0.52 8.75 18.95
C PHE A 206 1.18 9.36 20.18
N ALA A 207 0.98 8.76 21.37
CA ALA A 207 1.66 9.19 22.58
C ALA A 207 3.18 8.95 22.48
N ALA A 208 3.57 7.71 22.14
CA ALA A 208 4.99 7.36 21.98
C ALA A 208 5.67 8.13 20.83
N ALA A 209 4.99 8.30 19.70
CA ALA A 209 5.51 9.10 18.59
C ALA A 209 5.72 10.56 19.00
N ALA A 210 4.81 11.15 19.77
CA ALA A 210 4.95 12.52 20.27
C ALA A 210 6.18 12.69 21.18
N GLU A 211 6.49 11.69 22.01
CA GLU A 211 7.70 11.68 22.85
C GLU A 211 8.97 11.65 22.00
N ILE A 212 9.03 10.78 20.98
CA ILE A 212 10.17 10.70 20.06
C ILE A 212 10.35 11.99 19.26
N ILE A 213 9.25 12.61 18.81
CA ILE A 213 9.27 13.88 18.07
C ILE A 213 9.72 15.03 18.97
N GLY A 214 9.28 15.04 20.24
CA GLY A 214 9.64 16.07 21.21
C GLY A 214 9.21 17.46 20.76
N ALA A 215 10.11 18.45 20.89
CA ALA A 215 9.83 19.86 20.60
C ALA A 215 9.91 20.25 19.11
N ASP A 216 10.08 19.29 18.19
CA ASP A 216 10.13 19.59 16.76
C ASP A 216 8.75 20.02 16.23
N GLN A 217 8.57 21.32 16.02
CA GLN A 217 7.30 21.92 15.58
C GLN A 217 6.82 21.35 14.24
N ALA A 218 7.73 21.08 13.30
CA ALA A 218 7.36 20.51 12.00
C ALA A 218 6.89 19.07 12.15
N GLY A 219 7.59 18.26 12.96
CA GLY A 219 7.15 16.90 13.31
C GLY A 219 5.80 16.89 14.03
N GLN A 220 5.56 17.81 14.96
CA GLN A 220 4.27 17.91 15.66
C GLN A 220 3.13 18.29 14.70
N ALA A 221 3.35 19.20 13.76
CA ALA A 221 2.34 19.56 12.76
C ALA A 221 1.96 18.37 11.86
N ILE A 222 2.94 17.56 11.44
CA ILE A 222 2.70 16.35 10.66
C ILE A 222 1.93 15.31 11.52
N LEU A 223 2.31 15.13 12.79
CA LEU A 223 1.63 14.24 13.72
C LEU A 223 0.16 14.65 13.94
N ASP A 224 -0.12 15.95 14.05
CA ASP A 224 -1.47 16.48 14.17
C ASP A 224 -2.30 16.27 12.90
N SER A 225 -1.70 16.45 11.72
CA SER A 225 -2.32 16.07 10.45
C SER A 225 -2.68 14.59 10.43
N TRP A 226 -1.78 13.72 10.88
CA TRP A 226 -2.03 12.28 10.95
C TRP A 226 -3.17 11.94 11.94
N ARG A 227 -3.22 12.57 13.12
CA ARG A 227 -4.36 12.46 14.05
C ARG A 227 -5.68 12.84 13.38
N ARG A 228 -5.67 13.89 12.56
CA ARG A 228 -6.84 14.32 11.80
C ARG A 228 -7.28 13.30 10.76
N VAL A 229 -6.35 12.61 10.08
CA VAL A 229 -6.68 11.48 9.20
C VAL A 229 -7.43 10.41 9.98
N ILE A 230 -6.93 9.99 11.13
CA ILE A 230 -7.56 8.94 11.95
C ILE A 230 -8.96 9.35 12.43
N ALA A 231 -9.14 10.61 12.83
CA ALA A 231 -10.45 11.14 13.20
C ALA A 231 -11.44 11.11 12.02
N LEU A 232 -10.98 11.47 10.82
CA LEU A 232 -11.79 11.43 9.60
C LEU A 232 -12.13 10.00 9.18
N LEU A 233 -11.24 9.03 9.34
CA LEU A 233 -11.55 7.61 9.09
C LEU A 233 -12.71 7.13 9.98
N GLY A 234 -12.72 7.54 11.25
CA GLY A 234 -13.85 7.27 12.16
C GLY A 234 -15.15 7.94 11.68
N ALA A 235 -15.07 9.16 11.14
CA ALA A 235 -16.23 9.86 10.58
C ALA A 235 -16.77 9.22 9.28
N TYR A 236 -15.90 8.62 8.46
CA TYR A 236 -16.30 7.80 7.31
C TYR A 236 -16.95 6.47 7.71
N GLY A 237 -16.82 6.05 8.97
CA GLY A 237 -17.39 4.81 9.48
C GLY A 237 -16.42 3.63 9.49
N VAL A 238 -15.11 3.85 9.30
CA VAL A 238 -14.11 2.78 9.47
C VAL A 238 -14.06 2.37 10.95
N PRO A 239 -14.28 1.09 11.30
CA PRO A 239 -14.31 0.65 12.69
C PRO A 239 -12.96 0.91 13.39
N PRO A 240 -12.94 1.58 14.56
CA PRO A 240 -11.69 1.89 15.27
C PRO A 240 -10.83 0.66 15.59
N ALA A 241 -11.46 -0.51 15.82
CA ALA A 241 -10.76 -1.77 16.08
C ALA A 241 -9.92 -2.27 14.90
N GLN A 242 -10.27 -1.87 13.67
CA GLN A 242 -9.59 -2.26 12.44
C GLN A 242 -8.46 -1.29 12.07
N ILE A 243 -8.39 -0.11 12.69
CA ILE A 243 -7.34 0.87 12.44
C ILE A 243 -6.14 0.55 13.33
N LYS A 244 -4.99 0.27 12.72
CA LYS A 244 -3.71 0.07 13.41
C LYS A 244 -2.68 1.05 12.88
N LEU A 245 -1.84 1.56 13.76
CA LEU A 245 -0.75 2.46 13.38
C LEU A 245 0.58 1.72 13.42
N TRP A 246 1.43 2.02 12.43
CA TRP A 246 2.80 1.56 12.33
C TRP A 246 3.64 2.63 11.59
N PRO A 247 4.21 3.61 12.33
CA PRO A 247 4.94 4.73 11.74
C PRO A 247 6.15 4.30 10.90
N GLY A 248 6.84 3.23 11.30
CA GLY A 248 8.01 2.69 10.59
C GLY A 248 7.69 1.76 9.42
N MET A 249 6.43 1.70 8.97
CA MET A 249 6.06 0.91 7.80
C MET A 249 6.86 1.33 6.56
N ALA A 250 7.56 0.38 5.94
CA ALA A 250 8.63 0.65 4.97
C ALA A 250 8.28 0.41 3.49
N ARG A 251 6.99 0.38 3.14
CA ARG A 251 6.55 0.07 1.77
C ARG A 251 7.05 1.12 0.77
N ASN A 252 7.78 0.69 -0.26
CA ASN A 252 8.32 1.53 -1.34
C ASN A 252 8.73 2.92 -0.86
N TRP A 253 9.64 2.94 0.13
CA TRP A 253 9.96 4.12 0.93
C TRP A 253 10.38 5.35 0.10
N ASP A 254 10.83 5.16 -1.14
CA ASP A 254 11.22 6.23 -2.06
C ASP A 254 10.11 6.71 -3.00
N TYR A 255 8.98 5.98 -3.08
CA TYR A 255 7.80 6.35 -3.83
C TYR A 255 6.84 7.24 -3.02
N TYR A 256 6.53 6.84 -1.77
CA TYR A 256 5.56 7.56 -0.96
C TYR A 256 6.18 8.80 -0.27
N THR A 257 5.41 9.88 -0.28
CA THR A 257 5.79 11.21 0.22
C THR A 257 5.14 11.55 1.56
N GLY A 258 3.96 10.97 1.86
CA GLY A 258 3.14 11.27 3.04
C GLY A 258 2.60 10.03 3.76
N LEU A 259 1.28 9.99 3.96
CA LEU A 259 0.56 8.82 4.50
C LEU A 259 0.81 7.59 3.61
N VAL A 260 0.98 6.44 4.23
CA VAL A 260 1.03 5.13 3.55
C VAL A 260 0.20 4.14 4.35
N PHE A 261 -0.46 3.20 3.71
CA PHE A 261 -1.26 2.20 4.40
C PHE A 261 -1.29 0.86 3.65
N ASP A 262 -1.45 -0.20 4.42
CA ASP A 262 -1.68 -1.56 3.96
C ASP A 262 -3.00 -2.06 4.54
N LEU A 263 -3.73 -2.84 3.76
CA LEU A 263 -4.96 -3.50 4.17
C LEU A 263 -4.70 -5.00 4.26
N PHE A 264 -4.90 -5.57 5.44
CA PHE A 264 -4.73 -6.99 5.70
C PHE A 264 -6.08 -7.68 5.91
N SER A 265 -6.23 -8.91 5.44
CA SER A 265 -7.38 -9.77 5.78
C SER A 265 -7.36 -10.17 7.25
N ALA A 266 -8.44 -10.80 7.73
CA ALA A 266 -8.51 -11.34 9.09
C ALA A 266 -7.37 -12.35 9.38
N ASP A 267 -6.95 -13.11 8.36
CA ASP A 267 -5.86 -14.08 8.44
C ASP A 267 -4.47 -13.46 8.30
N GLY A 268 -4.39 -12.13 8.14
CA GLY A 268 -3.12 -11.40 8.02
C GLY A 268 -2.51 -11.38 6.62
N ASN A 269 -3.26 -11.77 5.58
CA ASN A 269 -2.79 -11.65 4.20
C ASN A 269 -2.93 -10.21 3.70
N LEU A 270 -1.93 -9.70 2.97
CA LEU A 270 -2.00 -8.38 2.37
C LEU A 270 -2.98 -8.41 1.18
N ILE A 271 -4.08 -7.66 1.27
CA ILE A 271 -5.18 -7.64 0.28
C ILE A 271 -5.31 -6.30 -0.45
N GLY A 272 -4.59 -5.28 -0.02
CA GLY A 272 -4.50 -4.00 -0.71
C GLY A 272 -3.60 -3.02 0.01
N GLY A 273 -3.47 -1.82 -0.55
CA GLY A 273 -2.86 -0.69 0.13
C GLY A 273 -2.53 0.44 -0.82
N GLY A 274 -1.95 1.50 -0.26
CA GLY A 274 -1.83 2.77 -0.96
C GLY A 274 -1.13 3.83 -0.14
N GLY A 275 -1.26 5.07 -0.58
CA GLY A 275 -0.65 6.22 0.08
C GLY A 275 -0.50 7.43 -0.82
N ARG A 276 0.14 8.47 -0.27
CA ARG A 276 0.40 9.76 -0.92
C ARG A 276 1.74 9.77 -1.66
N TYR A 277 1.76 10.21 -2.91
CA TYR A 277 2.91 10.17 -3.82
C TYR A 277 3.07 11.48 -4.66
N ASP A 278 3.14 12.62 -3.98
CA ASP A 278 3.12 13.98 -4.58
C ASP A 278 4.25 14.28 -5.61
N GLU A 279 5.30 13.45 -5.72
CA GLU A 279 6.40 13.68 -6.67
C GLU A 279 6.20 13.02 -8.05
N LEU A 280 5.28 12.06 -8.20
CA LEU A 280 5.19 11.23 -9.41
C LEU A 280 4.91 12.07 -10.67
N ILE A 281 3.94 12.97 -10.61
CA ILE A 281 3.50 13.77 -11.77
C ILE A 281 4.64 14.65 -12.29
N LYS A 282 5.43 15.21 -11.37
CA LYS A 282 6.63 15.99 -11.68
C LYS A 282 7.75 15.15 -12.27
N LEU A 283 7.96 13.93 -11.78
CA LEU A 283 8.92 13.00 -12.37
C LEU A 283 8.58 12.64 -13.82
N LEU A 284 7.29 12.66 -14.18
CA LEU A 284 6.79 12.45 -15.54
C LEU A 284 6.81 13.71 -16.41
N GLY A 285 7.33 14.84 -15.90
CA GLY A 285 7.45 16.11 -16.63
C GLY A 285 6.25 17.06 -16.47
N GLY A 286 5.29 16.72 -15.60
CA GLY A 286 4.19 17.60 -15.21
C GLY A 286 4.55 18.61 -14.11
N PRO A 287 3.59 19.41 -13.64
CA PRO A 287 3.78 20.28 -12.48
C PRO A 287 3.90 19.48 -11.17
N GLN A 288 4.30 20.16 -10.10
CA GLN A 288 4.20 19.60 -8.75
C GLN A 288 2.71 19.47 -8.39
N THR A 289 2.21 18.24 -8.32
CA THR A 289 0.79 17.96 -8.11
C THR A 289 0.63 16.89 -7.05
N ALA A 290 -0.13 17.21 -6.01
CA ALA A 290 -0.43 16.27 -4.94
C ALA A 290 -1.24 15.08 -5.46
N ALA A 291 -0.94 13.88 -4.99
CA ALA A 291 -1.64 12.68 -5.42
C ALA A 291 -1.64 11.60 -4.34
N ALA A 292 -2.75 10.89 -4.21
CA ALA A 292 -2.89 9.75 -3.33
C ALA A 292 -3.80 8.70 -3.97
N GLY A 293 -3.58 7.44 -3.65
CA GLY A 293 -4.42 6.37 -4.16
C GLY A 293 -4.13 5.03 -3.53
N PHE A 294 -4.85 4.02 -4.00
CA PHE A 294 -4.72 2.65 -3.54
C PHE A 294 -5.01 1.65 -4.64
N ALA A 295 -4.55 0.42 -4.40
CA ALA A 295 -4.89 -0.73 -5.21
C ALA A 295 -5.20 -1.93 -4.31
N TYR A 296 -6.22 -2.69 -4.69
CA TYR A 296 -6.45 -4.04 -4.18
C TYR A 296 -5.59 -5.05 -4.94
N TYR A 297 -5.21 -6.08 -4.20
CA TYR A 297 -4.61 -7.29 -4.74
C TYR A 297 -5.73 -8.30 -4.89
N THR A 298 -6.26 -8.39 -6.10
CA THR A 298 -7.56 -9.03 -6.33
C THR A 298 -7.55 -10.49 -5.93
N GLU A 299 -6.48 -11.25 -6.20
CA GLU A 299 -6.45 -12.68 -5.86
C GLU A 299 -6.42 -12.92 -4.34
N PRO A 300 -5.54 -12.25 -3.54
CA PRO A 300 -5.63 -12.30 -2.08
C PRO A 300 -6.96 -11.76 -1.52
N LEU A 301 -7.50 -10.70 -2.12
CA LEU A 301 -8.78 -10.12 -1.69
C LEU A 301 -9.91 -11.11 -1.87
N LEU A 302 -10.05 -11.72 -3.06
CA LEU A 302 -11.06 -12.74 -3.35
C LEU A 302 -10.96 -13.93 -2.39
N ALA A 303 -9.73 -14.36 -2.09
CA ALA A 303 -9.51 -15.44 -1.11
C ALA A 303 -9.90 -15.05 0.32
N ALA A 304 -9.97 -13.75 0.63
CA ALA A 304 -10.38 -13.21 1.92
C ALA A 304 -11.86 -12.80 1.99
N LEU A 305 -12.58 -12.82 0.87
CA LEU A 305 -14.03 -12.61 0.88
C LEU A 305 -14.70 -13.89 1.37
N ASN A 306 -15.70 -13.75 2.26
CA ASN A 306 -16.53 -14.88 2.63
C ASN A 306 -17.30 -15.34 1.39
N ALA A 307 -17.06 -16.57 0.93
CA ALA A 307 -17.81 -17.18 -0.17
C ALA A 307 -19.28 -17.47 0.19
N ASP A 308 -19.68 -17.24 1.44
CA ASP A 308 -20.96 -17.66 2.01
C ASP A 308 -22.17 -16.81 1.58
N ASP A 309 -21.98 -15.71 0.84
CA ASP A 309 -23.09 -14.81 0.43
C ASP A 309 -23.53 -14.98 -1.04
N ASP A 310 -22.89 -15.90 -1.79
CA ASP A 310 -23.34 -16.26 -3.14
C ASP A 310 -24.34 -17.43 -3.02
N GLN A 311 -25.59 -17.13 -2.65
CA GLN A 311 -26.66 -18.06 -2.95
C GLN A 311 -26.66 -18.27 -4.46
N ALA A 312 -26.35 -19.49 -4.90
CA ALA A 312 -26.33 -19.82 -6.31
C ALA A 312 -27.64 -19.35 -6.95
N PRO A 313 -27.58 -18.61 -8.08
CA PRO A 313 -28.79 -18.12 -8.72
C PRO A 313 -29.69 -19.31 -9.03
N LEU A 314 -31.00 -19.17 -8.80
CA LEU A 314 -31.98 -20.19 -9.11
C LEU A 314 -31.91 -20.54 -10.61
N GLU A 315 -31.33 -21.70 -10.92
CA GLU A 315 -31.26 -22.24 -12.26
C GLU A 315 -32.52 -23.03 -12.57
N ILE A 316 -33.27 -22.59 -13.59
CA ILE A 316 -34.52 -23.20 -14.02
C ILE A 316 -34.28 -23.95 -15.33
N TYR A 317 -34.62 -25.24 -15.36
CA TYR A 317 -34.50 -26.07 -16.56
C TYR A 317 -35.88 -26.24 -17.19
N ILE A 318 -36.04 -25.96 -18.48
CA ILE A 318 -37.33 -26.11 -19.20
C ILE A 318 -37.14 -26.97 -20.43
N SER A 319 -37.95 -28.02 -20.55
CA SER A 319 -37.99 -28.92 -21.71
C SER A 319 -39.39 -28.97 -22.35
N PRO A 320 -39.51 -29.17 -23.66
CA PRO A 320 -40.80 -29.46 -24.29
C PRO A 320 -41.24 -30.88 -23.97
N ALA A 321 -42.53 -31.12 -23.72
CA ALA A 321 -43.09 -32.46 -23.91
C ALA A 321 -42.89 -32.92 -25.36
N ASP A 322 -42.80 -34.23 -25.64
CA ASP A 322 -42.48 -34.84 -26.96
C ASP A 322 -43.49 -34.50 -28.09
N THR A 323 -43.59 -33.22 -28.44
CA THR A 323 -44.45 -32.65 -29.48
C THR A 323 -43.83 -31.36 -30.03
N ASP A 324 -43.99 -31.10 -31.33
CA ASP A 324 -43.51 -29.87 -31.96
C ASP A 324 -44.20 -28.61 -31.40
N ALA A 325 -45.48 -28.72 -31.01
CA ALA A 325 -46.25 -27.63 -30.43
C ALA A 325 -45.71 -27.19 -29.06
N ALA A 326 -45.24 -28.13 -28.24
CA ALA A 326 -44.64 -27.82 -26.94
C ALA A 326 -43.33 -27.03 -27.09
N SER A 327 -42.58 -27.20 -28.19
CA SER A 327 -41.31 -26.50 -28.41
C SER A 327 -41.47 -24.99 -28.53
N ALA A 328 -42.52 -24.52 -29.24
CA ALA A 328 -42.84 -23.10 -29.30
C ALA A 328 -43.24 -22.55 -27.92
N GLN A 329 -43.94 -23.36 -27.13
CA GLN A 329 -44.36 -22.98 -25.79
C GLN A 329 -43.18 -22.92 -24.81
N THR A 330 -42.19 -23.83 -24.92
CA THR A 330 -40.92 -23.79 -24.18
C THR A 330 -40.22 -22.45 -24.37
N VAL A 331 -40.12 -21.98 -25.62
CA VAL A 331 -39.51 -20.69 -25.94
C VAL A 331 -40.27 -19.53 -25.27
N SER A 332 -41.60 -19.55 -25.34
CA SER A 332 -42.45 -18.49 -24.77
C SER A 332 -42.32 -18.42 -23.24
N TRP A 333 -42.35 -19.56 -22.56
CA TRP A 333 -42.12 -19.63 -21.11
C TRP A 333 -40.72 -19.19 -20.72
N ALA A 334 -39.69 -19.66 -21.45
CA ALA A 334 -38.32 -19.26 -21.19
C ALA A 334 -38.13 -17.75 -21.35
N GLN A 335 -38.72 -17.14 -22.38
CA GLN A 335 -38.69 -15.68 -22.55
C GLN A 335 -39.41 -14.95 -21.42
N THR A 336 -40.59 -15.43 -21.01
CA THR A 336 -41.38 -14.83 -19.94
C THR A 336 -40.63 -14.85 -18.61
N LEU A 337 -40.06 -15.99 -18.24
CA LEU A 337 -39.30 -16.15 -16.99
C LEU A 337 -37.97 -15.37 -17.04
N ARG A 338 -37.25 -15.37 -18.17
CA ARG A 338 -36.05 -14.53 -18.36
C ARG A 338 -36.36 -13.03 -18.27
N ALA A 339 -37.51 -12.59 -18.78
CA ALA A 339 -37.96 -11.21 -18.66
C ALA A 339 -38.27 -10.80 -17.21
N ARG A 340 -38.47 -11.78 -16.30
CA ARG A 340 -38.56 -11.57 -14.85
C ARG A 340 -37.21 -11.67 -14.13
N GLY A 341 -36.10 -11.80 -14.85
CA GLY A 341 -34.74 -11.83 -14.29
C GLY A 341 -34.24 -13.22 -13.89
N LEU A 342 -34.98 -14.29 -14.22
CA LEU A 342 -34.61 -15.65 -13.85
C LEU A 342 -33.63 -16.29 -14.85
N MET A 343 -32.72 -17.11 -14.35
CA MET A 343 -31.80 -17.89 -15.16
C MET A 343 -32.50 -19.15 -15.68
N VAL A 344 -32.85 -19.15 -16.96
CA VAL A 344 -33.58 -20.26 -17.59
C VAL A 344 -32.73 -20.94 -18.65
N ILE A 345 -32.52 -22.24 -18.51
CA ILE A 345 -31.84 -23.12 -19.45
C ILE A 345 -32.89 -23.94 -20.18
N MET A 346 -32.87 -23.90 -21.51
CA MET A 346 -33.76 -24.72 -22.33
C MET A 346 -33.06 -26.03 -22.66
N GLU A 347 -33.73 -27.14 -22.42
CA GLU A 347 -33.26 -28.48 -22.76
C GLU A 347 -33.94 -28.98 -24.03
N THR A 348 -33.21 -29.79 -24.81
CA THR A 348 -33.68 -30.31 -26.10
C THR A 348 -34.40 -31.65 -25.99
N HIS A 349 -34.40 -32.28 -24.82
CA HIS A 349 -35.01 -33.59 -24.56
C HIS A 349 -35.65 -33.60 -23.17
N THR A 350 -36.72 -34.37 -23.00
CA THR A 350 -37.38 -34.60 -21.71
C THR A 350 -36.58 -35.57 -20.82
N GLY A 351 -36.67 -35.41 -19.49
CA GLY A 351 -36.20 -36.43 -18.53
C GLY A 351 -34.85 -36.18 -17.88
N SER A 352 -34.40 -34.93 -17.76
CA SER A 352 -33.26 -34.60 -16.88
C SER A 352 -33.69 -34.72 -15.41
N ASP A 353 -32.92 -35.46 -14.60
CA ASP A 353 -33.11 -35.56 -13.14
C ASP A 353 -32.53 -34.34 -12.41
N ARG A 354 -32.68 -33.16 -13.00
CA ARG A 354 -32.14 -31.91 -12.47
C ARG A 354 -33.14 -31.29 -11.48
N PRO A 355 -32.63 -30.63 -10.42
CA PRO A 355 -33.48 -29.80 -9.59
C PRO A 355 -34.12 -28.71 -10.44
N MET A 356 -35.37 -28.34 -10.13
CA MET A 356 -36.12 -27.28 -10.84
C MET A 356 -36.30 -27.54 -12.35
N SER A 357 -36.55 -28.79 -12.74
CA SER A 357 -36.94 -29.16 -14.10
C SER A 357 -38.44 -28.99 -14.34
N LEU A 358 -38.78 -28.20 -15.36
CA LEU A 358 -40.13 -27.96 -15.84
C LEU A 358 -40.33 -28.52 -17.24
N ILE A 359 -41.57 -28.95 -17.50
CA ILE A 359 -41.98 -29.52 -18.78
C ILE A 359 -43.11 -28.66 -19.33
N THR A 360 -42.93 -28.07 -20.51
CA THR A 360 -44.03 -27.36 -21.18
C THR A 360 -44.87 -28.32 -21.99
N GLU A 361 -46.18 -28.22 -21.84
CA GLU A 361 -47.16 -29.07 -22.49
C GLU A 361 -47.67 -28.40 -23.78
N ALA A 362 -48.25 -29.18 -24.70
CA ALA A 362 -48.75 -28.68 -25.99
C ALA A 362 -49.93 -27.71 -25.87
N ASP A 363 -50.61 -27.69 -24.71
CA ASP A 363 -51.76 -26.84 -24.43
C ASP A 363 -51.39 -25.41 -23.95
N GLY A 364 -50.09 -25.11 -23.85
CA GLY A 364 -49.61 -23.82 -23.37
C GLY A 364 -49.16 -23.83 -21.91
N SER A 365 -49.51 -24.87 -21.15
CA SER A 365 -49.19 -24.97 -19.72
C SER A 365 -47.74 -25.40 -19.48
N ILE A 366 -47.26 -25.18 -18.25
CA ILE A 366 -45.96 -25.64 -17.78
C ILE A 366 -46.13 -26.43 -16.49
N ARG A 367 -45.46 -27.57 -16.40
CA ARG A 367 -45.55 -28.50 -15.28
C ARG A 367 -44.24 -28.56 -14.51
N TRP A 368 -44.33 -28.52 -13.20
CA TRP A 368 -43.23 -28.72 -12.26
C TRP A 368 -43.67 -29.76 -11.22
N GLY A 369 -42.99 -30.92 -11.20
CA GLY A 369 -43.45 -32.07 -10.41
C GLY A 369 -44.88 -32.48 -10.77
N THR A 370 -45.79 -32.39 -9.79
CA THR A 370 -47.23 -32.67 -9.93
C THR A 370 -48.09 -31.42 -10.16
N GLN A 371 -47.49 -30.23 -10.12
CA GLN A 371 -48.20 -28.95 -10.30
C GLN A 371 -48.12 -28.49 -11.74
N THR A 372 -49.22 -27.93 -12.25
CA THR A 372 -49.31 -27.35 -13.59
C THR A 372 -49.77 -25.90 -13.51
N PHE A 373 -49.12 -25.03 -14.27
CA PHE A 373 -49.34 -23.60 -14.29
C PHE A 373 -49.70 -23.15 -15.72
N SER A 374 -50.67 -22.26 -15.83
CA SER A 374 -51.01 -21.59 -17.09
C SER A 374 -50.17 -20.33 -17.29
N SER A 375 -50.18 -19.77 -18.51
CA SER A 375 -49.49 -18.51 -18.85
C SER A 375 -49.96 -17.28 -18.04
N THR A 376 -51.07 -17.39 -17.31
CA THR A 376 -51.56 -16.34 -16.40
C THR A 376 -51.04 -16.47 -14.96
N GLN A 377 -50.44 -17.62 -14.62
CA GLN A 377 -49.99 -17.98 -13.27
C GLN A 377 -48.46 -17.94 -13.15
N VAL A 378 -47.82 -17.06 -13.91
CA VAL A 378 -46.35 -16.92 -13.92
C VAL A 378 -45.84 -16.55 -12.52
N ASP A 379 -46.50 -15.62 -11.84
CA ASP A 379 -46.08 -15.14 -10.51
C ASP A 379 -46.24 -16.24 -9.44
N ASP A 380 -47.29 -17.06 -9.54
CA ASP A 380 -47.51 -18.21 -8.65
C ASP A 380 -46.39 -19.26 -8.83
N LEU A 381 -46.00 -19.53 -10.08
CA LEU A 381 -44.91 -20.44 -10.39
C LEU A 381 -43.58 -19.93 -9.82
N ILE A 382 -43.26 -18.66 -10.04
CA ILE A 382 -42.01 -18.06 -9.54
C ILE A 382 -41.93 -18.17 -8.02
N THR A 383 -43.01 -17.80 -7.33
CA THR A 383 -43.09 -17.88 -5.87
C THR A 383 -42.86 -19.31 -5.37
N ALA A 384 -43.41 -20.30 -6.06
CA ALA A 384 -43.26 -21.71 -5.69
C ALA A 384 -41.82 -22.21 -5.90
N LEU A 385 -41.17 -21.80 -6.99
CA LEU A 385 -39.76 -22.15 -7.28
C LEU A 385 -38.80 -21.47 -6.31
N GLU A 386 -38.98 -20.18 -6.00
CA GLU A 386 -38.17 -19.44 -5.02
C GLU A 386 -38.32 -20.04 -3.63
N HIS A 387 -39.54 -20.35 -3.20
CA HIS A 387 -39.78 -20.95 -1.89
C HIS A 387 -39.06 -22.29 -1.74
N ALA A 388 -39.06 -23.12 -2.80
CA ALA A 388 -38.36 -24.40 -2.77
C ALA A 388 -36.82 -24.24 -2.84
N HIS A 389 -36.29 -23.23 -3.52
CA HIS A 389 -34.84 -22.96 -3.60
C HIS A 389 -34.25 -22.44 -2.29
N TYR A 390 -35.01 -21.66 -1.53
CA TYR A 390 -34.56 -21.02 -0.28
C TYR A 390 -34.99 -21.75 1.01
N ALA A 391 -35.72 -22.86 0.89
CA ALA A 391 -36.14 -23.68 2.03
C ALA A 391 -35.17 -24.84 2.37
N ASP A 392 -34.30 -25.22 1.42
CA ASP A 392 -33.15 -26.11 1.62
C ASP A 392 -31.90 -25.30 1.99
#